data_AF-A0A9X4CA92-F1
#
_entry.id   AF-A0A9X4CA92-F1
#
_cell.length_a   1.000
_cell.length_b   1.000
_cell.length_c   1.000
_cell.angle_alpha   90.00
_cell.angle_beta   90.00
_cell.angle_gamma   90.00
#
_symmetry.space_group_name_H-M   'P 1'
#
loop_
_entity.id
_entity.type
_entity.pdbx_description
1 polymer ?
#
loop_
_entity_poly.entity_id
_entity_poly.type
_entity_poly.pdbx_seq_one_letter_code
_entity_poly.pdbx_strand_id
1 'polypeptide(L)' 'MGMVMIKCPETGRAISTGIEMDRERFRCSAVFFSRTYCGMCAATHEWFAKEAWVYETASPGAGSRSTRGRREAA' A
#
# COMPACT_ATOMS: atom_id res chain seq x y z
N MET A 1 8.32 -5.39 4.22
CA MET A 1 7.16 -5.73 3.35
C MET A 1 5.91 -5.25 4.07
N GLY A 2 5.09 -4.43 3.41
CA GLY A 2 3.88 -3.88 3.99
C GLY A 2 2.63 -4.38 3.29
N MET A 3 1.47 -4.22 3.92
CA MET A 3 0.18 -4.58 3.36
C MET A 3 -0.51 -3.33 2.81
N VAL A 4 -1.02 -3.40 1.59
CA VAL A 4 -1.80 -2.31 1.00
C VAL A 4 -3.15 -2.24 1.71
N MET A 5 -3.46 -1.05 2.21
CA MET A 5 -4.68 -0.70 2.91
C MET A 5 -5.44 0.34 2.11
N ILE A 6 -6.77 0.27 2.16
CA ILE A 6 -7.68 1.27 1.57
C ILE A 6 -8.64 1.78 2.62
N LYS A 7 -9.23 2.95 2.38
CA LYS A 7 -10.35 3.45 3.18
C LYS A 7 -11.67 3.01 2.56
N CYS A 8 -12.52 2.38 3.35
CA CYS A 8 -13.91 2.10 3.00
C CYS A 8 -14.65 3.41 2.75
N PRO A 9 -15.27 3.63 1.58
CA PRO A 9 -16.08 4.84 1.34
C PRO A 9 -17.34 4.88 2.21
N GLU A 10 -17.94 3.72 2.50
CA GLU A 10 -19.19 3.62 3.26
C GLU A 10 -18.97 3.76 4.77
N THR A 11 -17.98 3.05 5.31
CA THR A 11 -17.75 2.99 6.78
C THR A 11 -16.63 3.91 7.25
N GLY A 12 -15.82 4.45 6.33
CA GLY A 12 -14.63 5.22 6.65
C GLY A 12 -13.48 4.43 7.29
N ARG A 13 -13.61 3.11 7.42
CA ARG A 13 -12.61 2.24 8.08
C ARG A 13 -11.50 1.79 7.13
N ALA A 14 -10.33 1.49 7.68
CA ALA A 14 -9.23 0.90 6.92
C ALA A 14 -9.50 -0.60 6.66
N ILE A 15 -9.34 -1.04 5.41
CA ILE A 15 -9.50 -2.43 4.97
C ILE A 15 -8.19 -2.88 4.33
N SER A 16 -7.74 -4.09 4.68
CA SER A 16 -6.62 -4.75 4.02
C SER A 16 -7.05 -5.28 2.65
N THR A 17 -6.30 -4.94 1.59
CA THR A 17 -6.58 -5.43 0.24
C THR A 17 -6.03 -6.82 -0.02
N GLY A 18 -5.19 -7.34 0.89
CA GLY A 18 -4.47 -8.60 0.75
C GLY A 18 -3.23 -8.51 -0.16
N ILE A 19 -2.97 -7.33 -0.73
CA ILE A 19 -1.80 -7.10 -1.57
C ILE A 19 -0.63 -6.73 -0.67
N GLU A 20 0.44 -7.51 -0.71
CA GLU A 20 1.69 -7.20 -0.02
C GLU A 20 2.65 -6.48 -0.98
N MET A 21 3.03 -5.27 -0.63
CA MET A 21 3.92 -4.45 -1.46
C MET A 21 4.80 -3.55 -0.60
N ASP A 22 5.97 -3.21 -1.12
CA ASP A 22 6.82 -2.21 -0.51
C ASP A 22 6.30 -0.79 -0.81
N ARG A 23 6.40 0.13 0.15
CA ARG A 23 5.93 1.51 -0.01
C ARG A 23 6.62 2.22 -1.17
N GLU A 24 7.93 1.99 -1.38
CA GLU A 24 8.66 2.60 -2.49
C GLU A 24 8.16 2.09 -3.83
N ARG A 25 7.94 0.78 -3.94
CA ARG A 25 7.38 0.15 -5.14
C ARG A 25 5.95 0.60 -5.41
N PHE A 26 5.13 0.71 -4.37
CA PHE A 26 3.75 1.17 -4.49
C PHE A 26 3.69 2.60 -5.02
N ARG A 27 4.56 3.49 -4.52
CA ARG A 27 4.68 4.88 -5.01
C ARG A 27 5.18 5.00 -6.44
N CYS A 28 6.04 4.08 -6.88
CA CYS A 28 6.53 4.04 -8.27
C CYS A 28 5.61 3.25 -9.22
N SER A 29 4.60 2.55 -8.69
CA SER A 29 3.66 1.79 -9.51
C SER A 29 2.70 2.70 -10.26
N ALA A 30 2.36 2.33 -11.50
CA ALA A 30 1.37 3.06 -12.28
C ALA A 30 0.02 3.06 -11.54
N VAL A 31 -0.70 4.17 -11.56
CA VAL A 31 -2.01 4.29 -10.89
C VAL A 31 -2.96 3.28 -11.51
N PHE A 32 -3.23 2.19 -10.78
CA PHE A 32 -4.16 1.16 -11.21
C PHE A 32 -5.48 1.26 -10.45
N PHE A 33 -6.49 0.63 -11.03
CA PHE A 33 -7.80 0.43 -10.48
C PHE A 33 -7.90 -1.01 -9.97
N SER A 34 -8.38 -1.20 -8.74
CA SER A 34 -8.60 -2.53 -8.19
C SER A 34 -9.84 -2.58 -7.31
N ARG A 35 -10.23 -3.80 -6.95
CA ARG A 35 -11.45 -4.09 -6.19
C ARG A 35 -11.09 -4.93 -4.97
N THR A 36 -11.62 -4.54 -3.82
CA THR A 36 -11.40 -5.27 -2.56
C THR A 36 -12.72 -5.47 -1.85
N TYR A 37 -12.96 -6.69 -1.39
CA TYR A 37 -14.10 -7.01 -0.56
C TYR A 37 -13.91 -6.48 0.87
N CYS A 38 -14.90 -5.74 1.36
CA CYS A 38 -14.94 -5.24 2.72
C CYS A 38 -15.87 -6.10 3.57
N GLY A 39 -15.30 -6.81 4.55
CA GLY A 39 -16.08 -7.58 5.51
C GLY A 39 -16.93 -6.74 6.47
N MET A 40 -16.71 -5.43 6.54
CA MET A 40 -17.45 -4.53 7.45
C MET A 40 -18.79 -4.06 6.87
N CYS A 41 -18.84 -3.79 5.56
CA CYS A 41 -20.07 -3.41 4.85
C CYS A 41 -20.63 -4.55 3.98
N ALA A 42 -19.93 -5.69 3.94
CA ALA A 42 -20.22 -6.84 3.08
C ALA A 42 -20.31 -6.48 1.57
N ALA A 43 -19.58 -5.46 1.12
CA ALA A 43 -19.57 -4.98 -0.25
C ALA A 43 -18.17 -4.97 -0.86
N THR A 44 -18.10 -5.01 -2.19
CA THR A 44 -16.83 -4.84 -2.92
C THR A 44 -16.62 -3.36 -3.21
N HIS A 45 -15.49 -2.82 -2.77
CA HIS A 45 -15.11 -1.43 -3.02
C HIS A 45 -14.07 -1.35 -4.12
N GLU A 46 -14.33 -0.42 -5.03
CA GLU A 46 -13.43 -0.02 -6.09
C GLU A 46 -12.55 1.11 -5.56
N TRP A 47 -11.24 0.99 -5.76
CA TRP A 47 -10.26 1.96 -5.24
C TRP A 47 -9.13 2.16 -6.23
N PHE A 48 -8.55 3.36 -6.18
CA PHE A 48 -7.37 3.71 -6.95
C PHE A 48 -6.12 3.63 -6.10
N ALA A 49 -4.96 3.33 -6.71
CA ALA A 49 -3.67 3.34 -6.01
C ALA A 49 -3.39 4.66 -5.25
N LYS A 50 -3.95 5.80 -5.72
CA LYS A 50 -3.85 7.11 -5.03
C LYS A 50 -4.59 7.18 -3.69
N GLU A 51 -5.62 6.35 -3.49
CA GLU A 51 -6.46 6.32 -2.27
C GLU A 51 -5.97 5.25 -1.28
N ALA A 52 -5.09 4.37 -1.74
CA ALA A 52 -4.47 3.32 -0.95
C ALA A 52 -3.15 3.78 -0.34
N TRP A 53 -2.79 3.14 0.78
CA TRP A 53 -1.50 3.33 1.44
C TRP A 53 -0.95 1.99 1.89
N VAL A 54 0.37 1.87 1.94
CA VAL A 54 1.04 0.67 2.47
C VAL A 54 1.17 0.82 3.98
N TYR A 55 0.61 -0.12 4.73
CA TYR A 55 0.87 -0.28 6.15
C TYR A 55 2.04 -1.24 6.35
N GLU A 56 3.20 -0.66 6.63
CA GLU A 56 4.42 -1.40 6.95
C GLU A 56 4.32 -1.86 8.40
N THR A 57 4.00 -3.14 8.62
CA THR A 57 4.24 -3.73 9.95
C THR A 57 5.76 -3.79 10.09
N ALA A 58 6.30 -2.94 10.96
CA ALA A 58 7.70 -3.03 11.32
C ALA A 58 7.89 -4.34 12.10
N SER A 59 8.00 -5.46 11.38
CA SER A 59 8.68 -6.63 11.94
C SER A 59 10.09 -6.14 12.26
N PRO A 60 10.53 -6.14 13.53
CA PRO A 60 11.74 -5.43 13.97
C PRO A 60 13.08 -6.03 13.45
N GLY A 61 13.09 -6.71 12.30
CA GLY A 61 14.25 -7.47 11.81
C GLY A 61 14.64 -7.31 10.34
N ALA A 62 13.95 -6.52 9.51
CA ALA A 62 14.28 -6.47 8.07
C ALA A 62 14.40 -5.02 7.56
N GLY A 63 15.61 -4.47 7.69
CA GLY A 63 15.96 -3.15 7.19
C GLY A 63 15.78 -3.01 5.68
N SER A 64 14.90 -2.11 5.27
CA SER A 64 14.88 -1.52 3.93
C SER A 64 16.12 -0.63 3.78
N ARG A 65 17.21 -1.21 3.26
CA ARG A 65 18.28 -0.44 2.64
C ARG A 65 17.73 0.16 1.35
N SER A 66 17.10 1.34 1.43
CA SER A 66 16.96 2.20 0.25
C SER A 66 18.38 2.57 -0.18
N THR A 67 18.88 1.93 -1.23
CA THR A 67 20.11 2.34 -1.90
C THR A 67 19.82 3.65 -2.63
N ARG A 68 19.79 4.76 -1.88
CA ARG A 68 19.91 6.10 -2.44
C ARG A 68 21.27 6.16 -3.09
N GLY A 69 21.30 6.03 -4.40
CA GLY A 69 22.49 6.16 -5.22
C GLY A 69 23.19 7.49 -4.92
N ARG A 70 24.23 7.41 -4.10
CA ARG A 70 25.31 8.39 -4.07
C ARG A 70 26.10 8.17 -5.35
N ARG A 71 25.91 9.04 -6.35
CA ARG A 71 26.95 9.32 -7.33
C ARG A 71 27.31 10.79 -7.17
N GLU A 72 28.33 11.01 -6.34
CA GLU A 72 29.11 12.24 -6.26
C GLU A 72 30.12 12.25 -7.43
N ALA A 73 30.29 13.46 -7.99
CA ALA A 73 31.48 14.03 -8.63
C ALA A 73 32.16 13.34 -9.83
N ALA A 74 32.18 14.08 -10.94
CA ALA A 74 33.43 14.46 -11.63
C ALA A 74 33.26 15.90 -12.14
#